data_AF-B9FXL0-F1
#
_entry.id   AF-B9FXL0-F1
#
_cell.length_a   1.000
_cell.length_b   1.000
_cell.length_c   1.000
_cell.angle_alpha   90.00
_cell.angle_beta   90.00
_cell.angle_gamma   90.00
#
_symmetry.space_group_name_H-M   'P 1'
#
loop_
_entity.id
_entity.type
_entity.pdbx_description
1 polymer ?
#
loop_
_entity_poly.entity_id
_entity_poly.type
_entity_poly.pdbx_seq_one_letter_code
_entity_poly.pdbx_strand_id
1 'polypeptide(L)' 'MGMEEGVGQGHQSRGGGGAKTTKKIVLKLQCQSCKHYSQHPIKRCKHFKIGGDKKGKGTSLF' A
#
# COMPACT_ATOMS: atom_id res chain seq x y z
N MET A 1 11.68 12.43 -11.67
CA MET A 1 10.39 12.67 -10.97
C MET A 1 10.39 11.78 -9.73
N GLY A 2 10.90 12.28 -8.61
CA GLY A 2 11.06 11.52 -7.37
C GLY A 2 9.75 11.49 -6.58
N MET A 3 9.03 10.37 -6.67
CA MET A 3 7.90 10.05 -5.81
C MET A 3 8.43 9.11 -4.73
N GLU A 4 8.52 9.59 -3.50
CA GLU A 4 8.92 8.75 -2.36
C GLU A 4 7.70 7.98 -1.84
N GLU A 5 7.95 6.74 -1.40
CA GLU A 5 6.95 5.87 -0.77
C GLU A 5 6.61 6.44 0.62
N GLY A 6 5.71 7.42 0.65
CA GLY A 6 5.13 7.93 1.89
C GLY A 6 4.45 6.78 2.65
N VAL A 7 4.83 6.60 3.91
CA VAL A 7 4.23 5.64 4.86
C VAL A 7 2.71 5.77 4.80
N GLY A 8 2.07 4.74 4.26
CA GLY A 8 0.63 4.69 4.04
C GLY A 8 -0.13 4.68 5.36
N GLN A 9 -0.57 5.85 5.82
CA GLN A 9 -1.60 5.98 6.84
C GLN A 9 -2.97 5.75 6.17
N GLY A 10 -3.72 4.73 6.61
CA GLY A 10 -5.08 4.54 6.10
C GLY A 10 -5.75 3.22 6.45
N HIS A 11 -5.92 2.92 7.75
CA HIS A 11 -6.88 1.91 8.19
C HIS A 11 -8.28 2.52 8.19
N GLN A 12 -9.05 2.40 7.11
CA GLN A 12 -10.43 2.88 7.12
C GLN A 12 -11.35 1.88 7.82
N SER A 13 -12.15 2.41 8.75
CA SER A 13 -13.13 1.70 9.56
C SER A 13 -14.50 1.63 8.87
N ARG A 14 -15.17 0.50 9.14
CA ARG A 14 -16.56 0.05 8.93
C ARG A 14 -17.58 0.98 8.24
N GLY A 15 -18.31 0.39 7.28
CA GLY A 15 -19.68 0.75 6.90
C GLY A 15 -20.45 -0.56 6.64
N GLY A 16 -21.61 -0.72 7.29
CA GLY A 16 -22.34 -1.98 7.52
C GLY A 16 -22.82 -2.73 6.27
N GLY A 17 -22.99 -4.04 6.43
CA GLY A 17 -23.54 -4.96 5.42
C GLY A 17 -22.49 -5.95 4.91
N GLY A 18 -22.30 -7.06 5.64
CA GLY A 18 -21.46 -8.19 5.21
C GLY A 18 -20.02 -8.15 5.71
N ALA A 19 -19.58 -9.25 6.34
CA ALA A 19 -18.25 -9.40 6.89
C ALA A 19 -17.20 -9.61 5.79
N LYS A 20 -16.63 -8.53 5.25
CA LYS A 20 -15.47 -8.63 4.36
C LYS A 20 -14.24 -8.98 5.19
N THR A 21 -13.58 -10.09 4.86
CA THR A 21 -12.37 -10.58 5.55
C THR A 21 -11.13 -9.72 5.32
N THR A 22 -11.15 -8.86 4.29
CA THR A 22 -10.05 -7.97 3.93
C THR A 22 -10.53 -6.56 3.64
N LYS A 23 -9.75 -5.56 4.06
CA LYS A 23 -10.02 -4.14 3.84
C LYS A 23 -9.45 -3.67 2.51
N LYS A 24 -10.03 -2.60 1.96
CA LYS A 24 -9.45 -1.90 0.80
C LYS A 24 -8.25 -1.09 1.30
N ILE A 25 -7.11 -1.24 0.64
CA ILE A 25 -5.87 -0.51 0.94
C ILE A 25 -5.71 0.54 -0.15
N VAL A 26 -5.46 1.79 0.24
CA VAL A 26 -5.18 2.91 -0.67
C VAL A 26 -3.84 3.51 -0.27
N LEU A 27 -2.91 3.58 -1.23
CA LEU A 27 -1.64 4.26 -1.04
C LEU A 27 -1.82 5.76 -1.21
N LYS A 28 -1.19 6.54 -0.33
CA LYS A 28 -1.10 7.98 -0.44
C LYS A 28 0.33 8.35 -0.80
N LEU A 29 0.57 8.62 -2.07
CA LEU A 29 1.89 8.99 -2.58
C LEU A 29 2.05 10.51 -2.49
N GLN A 30 3.17 10.97 -1.96
CA GLN A 30 3.50 12.39 -1.90
C GLN A 30 4.66 12.71 -2.85
N CYS A 31 4.44 13.71 -3.71
CA CYS A 31 5.48 14.31 -4.52
C CYS A 31 6.46 15.06 -3.61
N GLN A 32 7.76 14.75 -3.65
CA GLN A 32 8.71 15.43 -2.78
C GLN A 32 8.94 16.90 -3.16
N SER A 33 8.98 17.19 -4.47
CA SER A 33 9.26 18.52 -5.01
C SER A 33 8.05 19.44 -4.88
N CYS A 34 6.88 18.95 -5.26
CA CYS A 34 5.65 19.72 -5.37
C CYS A 34 4.66 19.52 -4.22
N LYS A 35 4.96 18.60 -3.29
CA LYS A 35 4.14 18.24 -2.11
C LYS A 35 2.70 17.76 -2.42
N HIS A 36 2.35 17.61 -3.70
CA HIS A 36 1.08 17.07 -4.14
C HIS A 36 0.87 15.62 -3.68
N TYR A 37 -0.38 15.28 -3.33
CA TYR A 37 -0.78 13.94 -2.90
C TYR A 37 -1.63 13.25 -3.95
N SER A 38 -1.28 12.02 -4.30
CA SER A 38 -2.11 11.16 -5.14
C SER A 38 -2.52 9.90 -4.38
N GLN A 39 -3.76 9.45 -4.61
CA GLN A 39 -4.32 8.25 -3.98
C GLN A 39 -4.35 7.12 -4.99
N HIS A 40 -3.76 5.97 -4.67
CA HIS A 40 -3.70 4.80 -5.54
C HIS A 40 -4.32 3.58 -4.85
N PRO A 41 -5.52 3.14 -5.26
CA PRO A 41 -6.16 1.98 -4.67
C PRO A 41 -5.46 0.68 -5.10
N ILE A 42 -5.19 -0.21 -4.15
CA ILE A 42 -4.63 -1.54 -4.43
C ILE A 42 -5.78 -2.57 -4.37
N LYS A 43 -5.61 -3.67 -5.12
CA LYS A 43 -6.40 -4.89 -4.93
C LYS A 43 -6.37 -5.34 -3.46
N ARG A 44 -7.42 -6.03 -3.03
CA ARG A 44 -7.51 -6.53 -1.65
C ARG A 44 -6.55 -7.70 -1.47
N CYS A 45 -5.71 -7.62 -0.43
CA CYS A 45 -4.76 -8.66 -0.05
C CYS A 45 -4.96 -9.00 1.43
N LYS A 46 -4.67 -10.24 1.86
CA LYS A 46 -4.65 -10.60 3.30
C LYS A 46 -3.41 -10.05 4.00
N HIS A 47 -2.27 -10.08 3.33
CA HIS A 47 -1.01 -9.55 3.81
C HIS A 47 -0.55 -8.45 2.88
N PHE A 48 -0.34 -7.26 3.44
CA PHE A 48 0.24 -6.12 2.75
C PHE A 48 1.37 -5.60 3.61
N LYS A 49 2.58 -5.55 3.06
CA LYS A 49 3.76 -4.99 3.72
C LYS A 49 4.24 -3.83 2.85
N ILE A 50 4.43 -2.66 3.46
CA ILE A 50 5.02 -1.49 2.83
C ILE A 50 6.39 -1.25 3.46
N GLY A 51 7.40 -1.07 2.63
CA GLY A 51 8.79 -1.12 3.06
C GLY A 51 9.27 -2.56 3.24
N GLY A 52 10.18 -2.97 2.36
CA GLY A 52 10.95 -4.20 2.50
C GLY A 52 12.25 -4.05 1.74
N ASP A 53 13.32 -4.63 2.27
CA ASP A 53 14.59 -4.78 1.55
C ASP A 53 14.32 -5.36 0.16
N LYS A 54 14.95 -4.77 -0.86
CA LYS A 54 14.88 -5.23 -2.25
C LYS A 54 15.13 -6.73 -2.27
N LYS A 55 14.07 -7.54 -2.41
CA LYS A 55 14.21 -9.00 -2.43
C LYS A 55 15.07 -9.34 -3.65
N GLY A 56 16.27 -9.82 -3.38
CA GLY A 56 17.26 -10.21 -4.38
C GLY A 56 16.64 -11.11 -5.44
N LYS A 57 17.15 -10.96 -6.66
CA LYS A 57 16.80 -11.75 -7.83
C LYS A 57 16.82 -13.26 -7.50
N GLY A 58 15.72 -13.95 -7.79
CA GLY A 58 15.68 -15.34 -8.24
C GLY A 58 16.05 -16.45 -7.25
N THR A 59 15.12 -17.42 -7.09
CA THR A 59 15.33 -18.88 -7.07
C THR A 59 16.37 -19.45 -6.08
N SER A 60 16.12 -20.43 -5.22
CA SER A 60 15.28 -21.62 -5.30
C SER A 60 15.21 -22.17 -3.86
N LEU A 61 14.02 -22.47 -3.35
CA LEU A 61 13.88 -23.21 -2.10
C LEU A 61 13.77 -24.70 -2.45
N PHE A 62 14.77 -25.48 -2.04
CA PHE A 62 14.55 -26.88 -1.66
C PHE A 62 14.12 -26.90 -0.20
#